data_AF-A0A3B3B530-F1
#
_entry.id   AF-A0A3B3B530-F1
#
_cell.length_a   1.000
_cell.length_b   1.000
_cell.length_c   1.000
_cell.angle_alpha   90.00
_cell.angle_beta   90.00
_cell.angle_gamma   90.00
#
_symmetry.space_group_name_H-M   'P 1'
#
loop_
_entity.id
_entity.type
_entity.pdbx_description
1 polymer ?
#
loop_
_entity_poly.entity_id
_entity_poly.type
_entity_poly.pdbx_seq_one_letter_code
_entity_poly.pdbx_strand_id
1 'polypeptide(L)'
;MAAQSFLSESVLGWSIFSIVLLAILAFCWIYIRKFQSRQESEVVSTITAICALAIALITSALLPVDIFLVSFMKHPNGTYKDWAANNETREQIENTVLHGYYTLYSIILFCVFLWIPFVYFYYEEQDDDNMNKCSQVKNALKYTVGFAIVCVVLLLIGAFVPLEAPPSQNSTQWEKVQYLFEELGSSHGLPALAFSISSLTLIGMLAVITYTAYGMSVMPLNLIKGTRSVLYERLENTEDIDDVEHQIEKLKSKCQDGRPLSSRDRHNLQELESKLQVLRRRGRHLEIAERNCCTKVGSALRPIKILLGIVFILVALLFIIALFISNLDKALHSAGISSGFIIFGTNLTNPLNELLLALQPVFPLDYILITVITMYFVFTSMAGIRNMGIWFFWIRLYKIRPKRTRPQALLFLCMILLLIVLHTSYMIYSLAPQYVMYGSQKYLIPSGNTTTDTTRTCDADAPEDQCTMTRTYLFLHKFWFFSTIYYFGNWAFIGAFLIGLVVSCCKGKKSVIEGEVEADDSDISDDEYVH
;
A
#
# COMPACT_ATOMS: atom_id res chain seq x y z
N MET A 1 -11.05 -37.30 21.10
CA MET A 1 -9.81 -37.04 20.35
C MET A 1 -10.00 -35.96 19.27
N ALA A 2 -10.98 -36.04 18.36
CA ALA A 2 -11.23 -35.00 17.34
C ALA A 2 -11.57 -33.59 17.91
N ALA A 3 -12.31 -33.52 19.02
CA ALA A 3 -12.60 -32.26 19.70
C ALA A 3 -11.35 -31.63 20.37
N GLN A 4 -10.39 -32.46 20.81
CA GLN A 4 -9.13 -32.00 21.42
C GLN A 4 -8.15 -31.51 20.36
N SER A 5 -8.06 -32.17 19.19
CA SER A 5 -7.23 -31.71 18.07
C SER A 5 -7.76 -30.41 17.46
N PHE A 6 -9.09 -30.26 17.37
CA PHE A 6 -9.72 -29.01 16.91
C PHE A 6 -9.44 -27.84 17.88
N LEU A 7 -9.52 -28.07 19.19
CA LEU A 7 -9.17 -27.07 20.20
C LEU A 7 -7.68 -26.69 20.12
N SER A 8 -6.76 -27.65 19.95
CA SER A 8 -5.34 -27.32 19.83
C SER A 8 -5.00 -26.55 18.54
N GLU A 9 -5.62 -26.92 17.41
CA GLU A 9 -5.36 -26.28 16.11
C GLU A 9 -6.00 -24.88 16.03
N SER A 10 -7.20 -24.72 16.57
CA SER A 10 -7.87 -23.40 16.66
C SER A 10 -7.13 -22.45 17.62
N VAL A 11 -6.71 -22.92 18.80
CA VAL A 11 -5.89 -22.11 19.74
C VAL A 11 -4.58 -21.70 19.09
N LEU A 12 -3.95 -22.58 18.31
CA LEU A 12 -2.73 -22.27 17.58
C LEU A 12 -2.99 -21.19 16.50
N GLY A 13 -4.07 -21.29 15.74
CA GLY A 13 -4.48 -20.26 14.77
C GLY A 13 -4.73 -18.87 15.40
N TRP A 14 -5.50 -18.81 16.49
CA TRP A 14 -5.78 -17.56 17.22
C TRP A 14 -4.52 -16.96 17.87
N SER A 15 -3.61 -17.81 18.35
CA SER A 15 -2.32 -17.37 18.89
C SER A 15 -1.45 -16.72 17.83
N ILE A 16 -1.39 -17.29 16.62
CA ILE A 16 -0.64 -16.72 15.49
C ILE A 16 -1.26 -15.40 15.06
N PHE A 17 -2.59 -15.33 14.93
CA PHE A 17 -3.28 -14.09 14.59
C PHE A 17 -2.98 -12.98 15.61
N SER A 18 -2.96 -13.31 16.90
CA SER A 18 -2.63 -12.37 17.97
C SER A 18 -1.17 -11.87 17.89
N ILE A 19 -0.23 -12.76 17.57
CA ILE A 19 1.18 -12.40 17.35
C ILE A 19 1.33 -11.47 16.14
N VAL A 20 0.62 -11.75 15.05
CA VAL A 20 0.64 -10.93 13.84
C VAL A 20 0.03 -9.56 14.10
N LEU A 21 -1.06 -9.49 14.85
CA LEU A 21 -1.66 -8.23 15.29
C LEU A 21 -0.68 -7.37 16.09
N LEU A 22 0.03 -7.96 17.05
CA LEU A 22 1.06 -7.26 17.81
C LEU A 22 2.22 -6.78 16.93
N ALA A 23 2.66 -7.60 15.97
CA ALA A 23 3.70 -7.23 15.02
C ALA A 23 3.26 -6.06 14.12
N ILE A 24 2.00 -6.04 13.66
CA ILE A 24 1.42 -4.93 12.89
C ILE A 24 1.41 -3.65 13.72
N LEU A 25 0.97 -3.71 14.98
CA LEU A 25 0.94 -2.54 15.87
C LEU A 25 2.35 -2.01 16.15
N ALA A 26 3.31 -2.89 16.43
CA ALA A 26 4.71 -2.52 16.63
C ALA A 26 5.30 -1.88 15.36
N PHE A 27 5.02 -2.46 14.18
CA PHE A 27 5.42 -1.90 12.90
C PHE A 27 4.85 -0.50 12.68
N CYS A 28 3.54 -0.30 12.85
CA CYS A 28 2.88 1.00 12.67
C CYS A 28 3.45 2.04 13.63
N TRP A 29 3.66 1.67 14.89
CA TRP A 29 4.26 2.54 15.90
C TRP A 29 5.67 2.99 15.53
N ILE A 30 6.56 2.03 15.22
CA ILE A 30 7.95 2.31 14.83
C ILE A 30 7.99 3.13 13.56
N TYR A 31 7.14 2.79 12.59
CA TYR A 31 7.07 3.46 11.30
C TYR A 31 6.67 4.92 11.45
N ILE A 32 5.53 5.20 12.09
CA ILE A 32 5.03 6.57 12.25
C ILE A 32 6.01 7.43 13.05
N ARG A 33 6.55 6.91 14.17
CA ARG A 33 7.56 7.64 14.96
C ARG A 33 8.86 7.93 14.21
N LYS A 34 9.21 7.12 13.21
CA LYS A 34 10.40 7.37 12.39
C LYS A 34 10.24 8.58 11.47
N PHE A 35 9.02 8.86 11.00
CA PHE A 35 8.74 9.95 10.05
C PHE A 35 8.21 11.23 10.71
N GLN A 36 7.54 11.10 11.85
CA GLN A 36 7.03 12.20 12.66
C GLN A 36 8.11 13.26 12.95
N SER A 37 7.78 14.53 12.73
CA SER A 37 8.63 15.68 13.11
C SER A 37 8.89 15.69 14.61
N ARG A 38 10.12 16.02 15.03
CA ARG A 38 10.43 16.25 16.46
C ARG A 38 9.91 17.58 16.99
N GLN A 39 9.78 18.58 16.11
CA GLN A 39 9.44 19.95 16.49
C GLN A 39 7.93 20.20 16.49
N GLU A 40 7.22 19.71 15.48
CA GLU A 40 5.78 19.98 15.24
C GLU A 40 4.93 18.72 15.47
N SER A 41 5.21 17.97 16.53
CA SER A 41 4.67 16.63 16.74
C SER A 41 3.40 16.66 17.58
N GLU A 42 2.29 16.17 17.02
CA GLU A 42 0.97 16.22 17.67
C GLU A 42 0.40 14.82 17.95
N VAL A 43 -0.12 14.61 19.16
CA VAL A 43 -0.52 13.28 19.67
C VAL A 43 -1.73 12.71 18.91
N VAL A 44 -2.75 13.54 18.60
CA VAL A 44 -3.96 13.05 17.93
C VAL A 44 -3.66 12.64 16.48
N SER A 45 -2.85 13.42 15.77
CA SER A 45 -2.43 13.08 14.39
C SER A 45 -1.66 11.77 14.33
N THR A 46 -0.77 11.53 15.30
CA THR A 46 0.10 10.34 15.33
C THR A 46 -0.68 9.08 15.69
N ILE A 47 -1.56 9.15 16.70
CA ILE A 47 -2.48 8.06 17.02
C ILE A 47 -3.37 7.75 15.81
N THR A 48 -3.91 8.77 15.15
CA THR A 48 -4.74 8.60 13.95
C THR A 48 -3.98 7.89 12.84
N ALA A 49 -2.75 8.31 12.55
CA ALA A 49 -1.92 7.68 11.53
C ALA A 49 -1.56 6.23 11.90
N ILE A 50 -1.27 5.93 13.17
CA ILE A 50 -1.00 4.56 13.63
C ILE A 50 -2.25 3.68 13.48
N CYS A 51 -3.40 4.15 13.95
CA CYS A 51 -4.65 3.41 13.87
C CYS A 51 -5.08 3.15 12.43
N ALA A 52 -5.07 4.16 11.55
CA ALA A 52 -5.47 4.00 10.15
C ALA A 52 -4.58 2.99 9.40
N LEU A 53 -3.25 3.07 9.58
CA LEU A 53 -2.34 2.11 8.96
C LEU A 53 -2.51 0.70 9.55
N ALA A 54 -2.70 0.59 10.87
CA ALA A 54 -2.92 -0.69 11.54
C ALA A 54 -4.20 -1.37 11.04
N ILE A 55 -5.32 -0.64 10.95
CA ILE A 55 -6.59 -1.18 10.44
C ILE A 55 -6.43 -1.69 9.01
N ALA A 56 -5.73 -0.96 8.15
CA ALA A 56 -5.46 -1.40 6.77
C ALA A 56 -4.68 -2.72 6.74
N LEU A 57 -3.59 -2.81 7.53
CA LEU A 57 -2.76 -4.01 7.60
C LEU A 57 -3.48 -5.20 8.24
N ILE A 58 -4.31 -4.97 9.27
CA ILE A 58 -5.17 -5.99 9.89
C ILE A 58 -6.16 -6.54 8.87
N THR A 59 -6.74 -5.66 8.05
CA THR A 59 -7.66 -6.06 6.97
C THR A 59 -6.96 -6.94 5.95
N SER A 60 -5.72 -6.61 5.57
CA SER A 60 -4.92 -7.46 4.68
C SER A 60 -4.49 -8.77 5.36
N ALA A 61 -4.28 -8.79 6.68
CA ALA A 61 -3.94 -9.98 7.45
C ALA A 61 -5.14 -10.92 7.67
N LEU A 62 -6.37 -10.45 7.44
CA LEU A 62 -7.57 -11.29 7.43
C LEU A 62 -7.64 -12.18 6.18
N LEU A 63 -7.04 -11.76 5.05
CA LEU A 63 -7.01 -12.52 3.79
C LEU A 63 -6.46 -13.95 3.94
N PRO A 64 -5.25 -14.18 4.51
CA PRO A 64 -4.77 -15.54 4.73
C PRO A 64 -5.64 -16.35 5.71
N VAL A 65 -6.33 -15.69 6.65
CA VAL A 65 -7.26 -16.37 7.58
C VAL A 65 -8.50 -16.87 6.83
N ASP A 66 -9.06 -16.05 5.94
CA ASP A 66 -10.18 -16.41 5.06
C ASP A 66 -9.80 -17.63 4.19
N ILE A 67 -8.67 -17.56 3.49
CA ILE A 67 -8.16 -18.67 2.64
C ILE A 67 -7.94 -19.94 3.47
N PHE A 68 -7.33 -19.81 4.65
CA PHE A 68 -7.08 -20.94 5.55
C PHE A 68 -8.38 -21.59 6.02
N LEU A 69 -9.36 -20.80 6.47
CA LEU A 69 -10.61 -21.34 7.01
C LEU A 69 -11.38 -22.14 5.96
N VAL A 70 -11.51 -21.61 4.75
CA VAL A 70 -12.21 -22.28 3.65
C VAL A 70 -11.45 -23.56 3.23
N SER A 71 -10.12 -23.51 3.21
CA SER A 71 -9.30 -24.70 2.89
C SER A 71 -9.31 -25.76 3.98
N PHE A 72 -9.39 -25.35 5.24
CA PHE A 72 -9.37 -26.23 6.41
C PHE A 72 -10.66 -27.04 6.57
N MET A 73 -11.77 -26.63 5.92
CA MET A 73 -13.04 -27.37 5.92
C MET A 73 -12.95 -28.74 5.22
N LYS A 74 -11.97 -28.94 4.35
CA LYS A 74 -11.85 -30.16 3.53
C LYS A 74 -10.64 -31.02 3.89
N HIS A 75 -10.78 -32.32 3.63
CA HIS A 75 -9.67 -33.26 3.60
C HIS A 75 -8.91 -33.16 2.27
N PRO A 76 -7.64 -33.64 2.21
CA PRO A 76 -6.91 -33.78 0.95
C PRO A 76 -7.62 -34.64 -0.10
N ASN A 77 -8.52 -35.53 0.35
CA ASN A 77 -9.36 -36.38 -0.50
C ASN A 77 -10.57 -35.64 -1.10
N GLY A 78 -10.77 -34.34 -0.79
CA GLY A 78 -11.86 -33.53 -1.34
C GLY A 78 -13.20 -33.62 -0.60
N THR A 79 -13.35 -34.53 0.36
CA THR A 79 -14.50 -34.60 1.26
C THR A 79 -14.44 -33.54 2.36
N TYR A 80 -15.60 -33.08 2.82
CA TYR A 80 -15.67 -32.22 4.01
C TYR A 80 -15.27 -33.00 5.27
N LYS A 81 -14.64 -32.31 6.23
CA LYS A 81 -14.38 -32.86 7.56
C LYS A 81 -15.69 -33.07 8.32
N ASP A 82 -15.74 -33.99 9.27
CA ASP A 82 -16.96 -34.33 10.02
C ASP A 82 -17.66 -33.11 10.64
N TRP A 83 -16.90 -32.14 11.15
CA TRP A 83 -17.45 -30.90 11.73
C TRP A 83 -17.98 -29.90 10.68
N ALA A 84 -17.51 -30.01 9.44
CA ALA A 84 -17.88 -29.18 8.29
C ALA A 84 -18.86 -29.88 7.35
N ALA A 85 -19.30 -31.11 7.66
CA ALA A 85 -20.24 -31.86 6.83
C ALA A 85 -21.64 -31.22 6.84
N ASN A 86 -22.01 -30.58 7.96
CA ASN A 86 -23.27 -29.84 8.08
C ASN A 86 -23.17 -28.47 7.41
N ASN A 87 -24.18 -28.09 6.63
CA ASN A 87 -24.19 -26.78 5.96
C ASN A 87 -24.26 -25.60 6.96
N GLU A 88 -25.03 -25.76 8.05
CA GLU A 88 -25.18 -24.70 9.06
C GLU A 88 -23.86 -24.32 9.74
N THR A 89 -22.99 -25.29 10.03
CA THR A 89 -21.69 -25.00 10.68
C THR A 89 -20.72 -24.32 9.73
N ARG A 90 -20.78 -24.64 8.42
CA ARG A 90 -20.03 -23.95 7.37
C ARG A 90 -20.47 -22.49 7.27
N GLU A 91 -21.78 -22.26 7.15
CA GLU A 91 -22.34 -20.91 7.06
C GLU A 91 -21.98 -20.05 8.28
N GLN A 92 -21.99 -20.60 9.49
CA GLN A 92 -21.58 -19.87 10.71
C GLN A 92 -20.13 -19.37 10.65
N ILE A 93 -19.20 -20.20 10.18
CA ILE A 93 -17.79 -19.81 10.06
C ILE A 93 -17.62 -18.77 8.96
N GLU A 94 -18.24 -19.00 7.81
CA GLU A 94 -18.17 -18.07 6.69
C GLU A 94 -18.80 -16.71 7.04
N ASN A 95 -19.88 -16.69 7.83
CA ASN A 95 -20.52 -15.48 8.34
C ASN A 95 -19.66 -14.76 9.38
N THR A 96 -18.90 -15.50 10.20
CA THR A 96 -17.95 -14.89 11.15
C THR A 96 -16.87 -14.09 10.43
N VAL A 97 -16.28 -14.68 9.36
CA VAL A 97 -15.28 -13.99 8.52
C VAL A 97 -15.91 -12.80 7.79
N LEU A 98 -17.12 -12.98 7.25
CA LEU A 98 -17.89 -11.93 6.58
C LEU A 98 -18.12 -10.73 7.51
N HIS A 99 -18.53 -10.94 8.76
CA HIS A 99 -18.70 -9.88 9.76
C HIS A 99 -17.37 -9.19 10.12
N GLY A 100 -16.25 -9.94 10.11
CA GLY A 100 -14.91 -9.39 10.23
C GLY A 100 -14.60 -8.37 9.13
N TYR A 101 -14.83 -8.74 7.86
CA TYR A 101 -14.67 -7.83 6.73
C TYR A 101 -15.62 -6.63 6.80
N TYR A 102 -16.89 -6.84 7.13
CA TYR A 102 -17.84 -5.74 7.34
C TYR A 102 -17.35 -4.72 8.35
N THR A 103 -16.87 -5.19 9.50
CA THR A 103 -16.40 -4.32 10.57
C THR A 103 -15.16 -3.55 10.14
N LEU A 104 -14.15 -4.24 9.60
CA LEU A 104 -12.89 -3.61 9.19
C LEU A 104 -13.08 -2.63 8.03
N TYR A 105 -13.85 -2.99 7.00
CA TYR A 105 -14.15 -2.09 5.88
C TYR A 105 -15.00 -0.90 6.28
N SER A 106 -15.96 -1.07 7.19
CA SER A 106 -16.73 0.06 7.74
C SER A 106 -15.84 1.03 8.52
N ILE A 107 -14.90 0.50 9.32
CA ILE A 107 -13.91 1.32 10.02
C ILE A 107 -13.00 2.02 9.01
N ILE A 108 -12.58 1.36 7.93
CA ILE A 108 -11.78 2.00 6.86
C ILE A 108 -12.54 3.16 6.22
N LEU A 109 -13.81 2.99 5.87
CA LEU A 109 -14.63 4.07 5.30
C LEU A 109 -14.78 5.23 6.29
N PHE A 110 -15.02 4.94 7.57
CA PHE A 110 -15.04 5.94 8.62
C PHE A 110 -13.70 6.68 8.73
N CYS A 111 -12.57 5.96 8.71
CA CYS A 111 -11.25 6.56 8.76
C CYS A 111 -10.98 7.48 7.57
N VAL A 112 -11.27 7.02 6.34
CA VAL A 112 -10.96 7.76 5.11
C VAL A 112 -11.85 8.97 4.89
N PHE A 113 -13.17 8.86 5.16
CA PHE A 113 -14.12 9.91 4.83
C PHE A 113 -14.51 10.82 6.00
N LEU A 114 -14.27 10.40 7.24
CA LEU A 114 -14.67 11.18 8.42
C LEU A 114 -13.47 11.52 9.29
N TRP A 115 -12.75 10.52 9.80
CA TRP A 115 -11.74 10.75 10.84
C TRP A 115 -10.46 11.41 10.33
N ILE A 116 -9.85 10.90 9.26
CA ILE A 116 -8.61 11.49 8.70
C ILE A 116 -8.86 12.92 8.19
N PRO A 117 -9.92 13.20 7.39
CA PRO A 117 -10.22 14.58 6.99
C PRO A 117 -10.49 15.50 8.17
N PHE A 118 -11.23 15.04 9.20
CA PHE A 118 -11.47 15.82 10.41
C PHE A 118 -10.17 16.21 11.11
N VAL A 119 -9.29 15.24 11.37
CA VAL A 119 -8.00 15.49 12.03
C VAL A 119 -7.11 16.38 11.15
N TYR A 120 -7.14 16.20 9.83
CA TYR A 120 -6.41 17.05 8.89
C TYR A 120 -6.85 18.52 9.01
N PHE A 121 -8.14 18.82 8.84
CA PHE A 121 -8.64 20.20 8.89
C PHE A 121 -8.56 20.81 10.29
N TYR A 122 -8.66 19.99 11.33
CA TYR A 122 -8.46 20.45 12.70
C TYR A 122 -7.06 21.03 12.89
N TYR A 123 -6.03 20.38 12.36
CA TYR A 123 -4.65 20.84 12.46
C TYR A 123 -4.29 21.94 11.47
N GLU A 124 -4.90 21.98 10.28
CA GLU A 124 -4.74 23.13 9.36
C GLU A 124 -5.24 24.44 9.98
N GLU A 125 -6.36 24.41 10.69
CA GLU A 125 -6.92 25.60 11.35
C GLU A 125 -6.19 25.97 12.65
N GLN A 126 -5.31 25.10 13.17
CA GLN A 126 -4.54 25.40 14.39
C GLN A 126 -3.47 26.46 14.14
N ASP A 127 -2.96 26.57 12.91
CA ASP A 127 -1.86 27.48 12.57
C ASP A 127 -2.31 28.97 12.56
N ASP A 128 -3.60 29.25 12.74
CA ASP A 128 -4.14 30.61 12.99
C ASP A 128 -4.22 30.89 14.51
N ASP A 129 -3.17 31.52 15.07
CA ASP A 129 -2.91 31.77 16.50
C ASP A 129 -4.04 32.41 17.34
N ASN A 130 -5.14 32.88 16.74
CA ASN A 130 -6.22 33.63 17.40
C ASN A 130 -7.58 32.90 17.48
N MET A 131 -7.66 31.61 17.14
CA MET A 131 -8.94 30.88 17.06
C MET A 131 -9.32 30.17 18.37
N ASN A 132 -10.55 30.38 18.86
CA ASN A 132 -11.11 29.59 19.97
C ASN A 132 -11.23 28.10 19.58
N LYS A 133 -10.84 27.15 20.46
CA LYS A 133 -10.92 25.69 20.22
C LYS A 133 -12.29 25.20 19.73
N CYS A 134 -13.37 25.79 20.23
CA CYS A 134 -14.74 25.45 19.79
C CYS A 134 -15.01 25.88 18.33
N SER A 135 -14.47 27.04 17.92
CA SER A 135 -14.56 27.52 16.54
C SER A 135 -13.72 26.63 15.60
N GLN A 136 -12.54 26.21 16.05
CA GLN A 136 -11.65 25.29 15.33
C GLN A 136 -12.34 23.95 15.02
N VAL A 137 -12.95 23.31 16.02
CA VAL A 137 -13.70 22.05 15.82
C VAL A 137 -14.88 22.26 14.87
N LYS A 138 -15.60 23.39 14.98
CA LYS A 138 -16.73 23.71 14.11
C LYS A 138 -16.30 23.90 12.66
N ASN A 139 -15.17 24.58 12.43
CA ASN A 139 -14.60 24.79 11.10
C ASN A 139 -14.11 23.47 10.50
N ALA A 140 -13.38 22.66 11.28
CA ALA A 140 -12.93 21.34 10.85
C ALA A 140 -14.10 20.42 10.47
N LEU A 141 -15.17 20.42 11.28
CA LEU A 141 -16.38 19.64 11.00
C LEU A 141 -17.06 20.13 9.71
N LYS A 142 -17.17 21.43 9.50
CA LYS A 142 -17.75 22.03 8.29
C LYS A 142 -17.04 21.54 7.02
N TYR A 143 -15.71 21.47 7.01
CA TYR A 143 -14.95 20.97 5.86
C TYR A 143 -15.03 19.44 5.73
N THR A 144 -15.12 18.72 6.84
CA THR A 144 -15.30 17.25 6.85
C THR A 144 -16.64 16.81 6.25
N VAL A 145 -17.70 17.61 6.39
CA VAL A 145 -19.03 17.31 5.83
C VAL A 145 -18.96 17.05 4.32
N GLY A 146 -18.08 17.72 3.57
CA GLY A 146 -17.88 17.45 2.14
C GLY A 146 -17.48 16.00 1.86
N PHE A 147 -16.55 15.45 2.64
CA PHE A 147 -16.10 14.05 2.53
C PHE A 147 -17.19 13.07 2.98
N ALA A 148 -17.96 13.43 4.01
CA ALA A 148 -19.11 12.65 4.46
C ALA A 148 -20.18 12.54 3.35
N ILE A 149 -20.47 13.63 2.63
CA ILE A 149 -21.39 13.63 1.48
C ILE A 149 -20.90 12.68 0.40
N VAL A 150 -19.60 12.71 0.06
CA VAL A 150 -19.01 11.78 -0.92
C VAL A 150 -19.20 10.32 -0.46
N CYS A 151 -18.97 10.02 0.81
CA CYS A 151 -19.20 8.69 1.38
C CYS A 151 -20.66 8.23 1.24
N VAL A 152 -21.62 9.10 1.60
CA VAL A 152 -23.05 8.81 1.44
C VAL A 152 -23.41 8.57 -0.02
N VAL A 153 -22.89 9.38 -0.95
CA VAL A 153 -23.12 9.19 -2.38
C VAL A 153 -22.57 7.85 -2.87
N LEU A 154 -21.34 7.46 -2.47
CA LEU A 154 -20.77 6.15 -2.82
C LEU A 154 -21.59 4.99 -2.27
N LEU A 155 -22.04 5.07 -1.02
CA LEU A 155 -22.88 4.05 -0.40
C LEU A 155 -24.24 3.95 -1.09
N LEU A 156 -24.86 5.08 -1.43
CA LEU A 156 -26.13 5.10 -2.17
C LEU A 156 -25.98 4.51 -3.57
N ILE A 157 -24.92 4.89 -4.30
CA ILE A 157 -24.66 4.29 -5.61
C ILE A 157 -24.50 2.77 -5.45
N GLY A 158 -23.66 2.32 -4.52
CA GLY A 158 -23.48 0.89 -4.28
C GLY A 158 -24.75 0.13 -3.85
N ALA A 159 -25.64 0.79 -3.11
CA ALA A 159 -26.93 0.22 -2.71
C ALA A 159 -27.88 0.02 -3.91
N PHE A 160 -27.80 0.89 -4.92
CA PHE A 160 -28.73 0.91 -6.06
C PHE A 160 -28.13 0.44 -7.39
N VAL A 161 -26.84 0.07 -7.44
CA VAL A 161 -26.23 -0.48 -8.66
C VAL A 161 -26.84 -1.86 -8.95
N PRO A 162 -27.50 -2.04 -10.12
CA PRO A 162 -28.04 -3.33 -10.49
C PRO A 162 -26.91 -4.30 -10.81
N LEU A 163 -26.86 -5.42 -10.10
CA LEU A 163 -25.85 -6.47 -10.26
C LEU A 163 -26.26 -7.50 -11.31
N GLU A 164 -27.56 -7.74 -11.46
CA GLU A 164 -28.13 -8.65 -12.45
C GLU A 164 -29.14 -7.90 -13.33
N ALA A 165 -29.35 -8.44 -14.54
CA ALA A 165 -30.39 -7.93 -15.41
C ALA A 165 -31.76 -8.22 -14.77
N PRO A 166 -32.67 -7.23 -14.68
CA PRO A 166 -33.96 -7.44 -14.04
C PRO A 166 -34.74 -8.58 -14.73
N PRO A 167 -35.49 -9.40 -13.97
CA PRO A 167 -36.28 -10.47 -14.55
C PRO A 167 -37.36 -9.84 -15.45
N SER A 168 -37.30 -10.19 -16.74
CA SER A 168 -38.18 -9.76 -17.84
C SER A 168 -38.04 -8.31 -18.35
N GLN A 169 -37.92 -8.17 -19.68
CA GLN A 169 -37.94 -6.88 -20.40
C GLN A 169 -39.29 -6.16 -20.32
N ASN A 170 -40.35 -6.82 -19.85
CA ASN A 170 -41.73 -6.30 -19.79
C ASN A 170 -42.15 -5.83 -18.38
N SER A 171 -41.22 -5.69 -17.43
CA SER A 171 -41.51 -5.22 -16.08
C SER A 171 -41.62 -3.69 -16.01
N THR A 172 -42.52 -3.20 -15.15
CA THR A 172 -42.69 -1.77 -14.89
C THR A 172 -41.48 -1.21 -14.11
N GLN A 173 -41.19 0.08 -14.28
CA GLN A 173 -40.07 0.75 -13.55
C GLN A 173 -40.23 0.62 -12.02
N TRP A 174 -41.46 0.52 -11.53
CA TRP A 174 -41.77 0.38 -10.10
C TRP A 174 -41.43 -1.01 -9.55
N GLU A 175 -41.67 -2.08 -10.31
CA GLU A 175 -41.29 -3.44 -9.92
C GLU A 175 -39.76 -3.62 -9.86
N LYS A 176 -39.02 -2.95 -10.75
CA LYS A 176 -37.55 -2.92 -10.70
C LYS A 176 -37.03 -2.22 -9.45
N VAL A 177 -37.67 -1.14 -9.03
CA VAL A 177 -37.33 -0.42 -7.79
C VAL A 177 -37.70 -1.26 -6.56
N GLN A 178 -38.85 -1.93 -6.56
CA GLN A 178 -39.28 -2.79 -5.47
C GLN A 178 -38.36 -4.01 -5.29
N TYR A 179 -37.92 -4.62 -6.41
CA TYR A 179 -36.89 -5.66 -6.42
C TYR A 179 -35.57 -5.18 -5.80
N LEU A 180 -35.10 -3.98 -6.17
CA LEU A 180 -33.88 -3.40 -5.58
C LEU A 180 -34.03 -3.15 -4.06
N PHE A 181 -35.21 -2.73 -3.59
CA PHE A 181 -35.46 -2.55 -2.15
C PHE A 181 -35.52 -3.88 -1.38
N GLU A 182 -36.06 -4.94 -1.98
CA GLU A 182 -36.15 -6.26 -1.38
C GLU A 182 -34.77 -6.96 -1.32
N GLU A 183 -33.97 -6.81 -2.38
CA GLU A 183 -32.56 -7.22 -2.43
C GLU A 183 -31.70 -6.44 -1.42
N LEU A 184 -31.97 -5.13 -1.23
CA LEU A 184 -31.29 -4.31 -0.22
C LEU A 184 -31.67 -4.71 1.21
N GLY A 185 -32.93 -5.09 1.42
CA GLY A 185 -33.45 -5.59 2.70
C GLY A 185 -32.89 -6.96 3.07
N SER A 186 -32.66 -7.85 2.09
CA SER A 186 -32.09 -9.19 2.33
C SER A 186 -30.56 -9.21 2.41
N SER A 187 -29.87 -8.29 1.72
CA SER A 187 -28.40 -8.30 1.60
C SER A 187 -27.64 -7.50 2.67
N HIS A 188 -28.33 -6.96 3.69
CA HIS A 188 -27.73 -6.30 4.86
C HIS A 188 -26.68 -5.20 4.54
N GLY A 189 -26.80 -4.52 3.38
CA GLY A 189 -25.86 -3.46 2.97
C GLY A 189 -24.54 -3.93 2.36
N LEU A 190 -24.41 -5.22 2.03
CA LEU A 190 -23.25 -5.79 1.33
C LEU A 190 -22.88 -5.03 0.05
N PRO A 191 -23.83 -4.75 -0.87
CA PRO A 191 -23.51 -4.14 -2.16
C PRO A 191 -22.99 -2.70 -1.99
N ALA A 192 -23.55 -1.95 -1.04
CA ALA A 192 -23.16 -0.57 -0.73
C ALA A 192 -21.70 -0.48 -0.25
N LEU A 193 -21.34 -1.34 0.71
CA LEU A 193 -19.98 -1.39 1.23
C LEU A 193 -18.98 -1.93 0.21
N ALA A 194 -19.32 -3.00 -0.51
CA ALA A 194 -18.48 -3.56 -1.57
C ALA A 194 -18.17 -2.52 -2.66
N PHE A 195 -19.16 -1.73 -3.08
CA PHE A 195 -18.97 -0.68 -4.09
C PHE A 195 -18.06 0.44 -3.58
N SER A 196 -18.26 0.88 -2.33
CA SER A 196 -17.48 1.95 -1.73
C SER A 196 -16.01 1.54 -1.57
N ILE A 197 -15.76 0.31 -1.11
CA ILE A 197 -14.41 -0.27 -1.01
C ILE A 197 -13.79 -0.50 -2.40
N SER A 198 -14.57 -0.95 -3.38
CA SER A 198 -14.13 -1.06 -4.77
C SER A 198 -13.75 0.32 -5.36
N SER A 199 -14.47 1.37 -5.00
CA SER A 199 -14.13 2.74 -5.41
C SER A 199 -12.82 3.23 -4.76
N LEU A 200 -12.60 2.92 -3.47
CA LEU A 200 -11.33 3.25 -2.79
C LEU A 200 -10.14 2.45 -3.34
N THR A 201 -10.33 1.17 -3.67
CA THR A 201 -9.29 0.33 -4.29
C THR A 201 -8.92 0.79 -5.70
N LEU A 202 -9.84 1.43 -6.44
CA LEU A 202 -9.54 2.12 -7.70
C LEU A 202 -8.54 3.28 -7.48
N ILE A 203 -8.74 4.09 -6.44
CA ILE A 203 -7.80 5.16 -6.09
C ILE A 203 -6.47 4.54 -5.64
N GLY A 204 -6.53 3.46 -4.86
CA GLY A 204 -5.37 2.67 -4.45
C GLY A 204 -4.57 2.12 -5.64
N MET A 205 -5.24 1.67 -6.71
CA MET A 205 -4.60 1.22 -7.94
C MET A 205 -3.72 2.31 -8.57
N LEU A 206 -4.23 3.55 -8.65
CA LEU A 206 -3.45 4.68 -9.16
C LEU A 206 -2.22 4.95 -8.28
N ALA A 207 -2.39 4.86 -6.95
CA ALA A 207 -1.27 4.99 -6.01
C ALA A 207 -0.24 3.86 -6.16
N VAL A 208 -0.68 2.63 -6.45
CA VAL A 208 0.20 1.48 -6.65
C VAL A 208 0.97 1.58 -7.98
N ILE A 209 0.31 1.98 -9.06
CA ILE A 209 0.97 2.20 -10.37
C ILE A 209 2.02 3.31 -10.26
N THR A 210 1.73 4.39 -9.54
CA THR A 210 2.64 5.54 -9.42
C THR A 210 3.79 5.28 -8.43
N TYR A 211 3.47 4.93 -7.19
CA TYR A 211 4.46 4.84 -6.11
C TYR A 211 5.05 3.44 -5.94
N THR A 212 4.24 2.40 -6.01
CA THR A 212 4.72 1.02 -5.76
C THR A 212 5.54 0.50 -6.93
N ALA A 213 5.09 0.68 -8.18
CA ALA A 213 5.84 0.24 -9.35
C ALA A 213 7.21 0.92 -9.46
N TYR A 214 7.25 2.24 -9.24
CA TYR A 214 8.52 2.99 -9.16
C TYR A 214 9.34 2.56 -7.93
N GLY A 215 8.69 2.36 -6.79
CA GLY A 215 9.28 1.88 -5.54
C GLY A 215 10.01 0.55 -5.69
N MET A 216 9.38 -0.42 -6.36
CA MET A 216 9.89 -1.76 -6.63
C MET A 216 11.17 -1.76 -7.48
N SER A 217 11.34 -0.76 -8.35
CA SER A 217 12.56 -0.62 -9.15
C SER A 217 13.64 0.20 -8.43
N VAL A 218 13.27 1.34 -7.84
CA VAL A 218 14.22 2.29 -7.25
C VAL A 218 14.81 1.78 -5.93
N MET A 219 14.04 1.08 -5.10
CA MET A 219 14.48 0.58 -3.79
C MET A 219 15.67 -0.38 -3.89
N PRO A 220 15.58 -1.50 -4.64
CA PRO A 220 16.70 -2.41 -4.78
C PRO A 220 17.90 -1.77 -5.49
N LEU A 221 17.67 -0.96 -6.52
CA LEU A 221 18.76 -0.31 -7.26
C LEU A 221 19.52 0.70 -6.39
N ASN A 222 18.82 1.43 -5.50
CA ASN A 222 19.47 2.29 -4.51
C ASN A 222 20.31 1.49 -3.51
N LEU A 223 19.85 0.31 -3.08
CA LEU A 223 20.60 -0.57 -2.19
C LEU A 223 21.90 -1.06 -2.86
N ILE A 224 21.80 -1.47 -4.13
CA ILE A 224 22.94 -1.96 -4.94
C ILE A 224 23.92 -0.82 -5.27
N LYS A 225 23.45 0.33 -5.78
CA LYS A 225 24.30 1.47 -6.17
C LYS A 225 24.95 2.16 -4.97
N GLY A 226 24.20 2.25 -3.87
CA GLY A 226 24.63 2.92 -2.65
C GLY A 226 24.74 4.43 -2.76
N THR A 227 25.35 5.00 -1.73
CA THR A 227 25.67 6.41 -1.64
C THR A 227 27.07 6.70 -2.19
N ARG A 228 27.33 7.95 -2.55
CA ARG A 228 28.68 8.44 -2.81
C ARG A 228 29.52 8.39 -1.51
N SER A 229 30.84 8.48 -1.62
CA SER A 229 31.72 8.50 -0.45
C SER A 229 31.69 9.89 0.19
N VAL A 230 31.58 9.93 1.54
CA VAL A 230 31.58 11.18 2.32
C VAL A 230 32.83 12.01 2.02
N LEU A 231 34.00 11.36 1.98
CA LEU A 231 35.28 12.03 1.72
C LEU A 231 35.33 12.69 0.34
N TYR A 232 34.76 12.05 -0.69
CA TYR A 232 34.72 12.63 -2.03
C TYR A 232 33.75 13.82 -2.09
N GLU A 233 32.56 13.68 -1.50
CA GLU A 233 31.60 14.80 -1.45
C GLU A 233 32.13 15.98 -0.63
N ARG A 234 32.95 15.72 0.39
CA ARG A 234 33.64 16.76 1.17
C ARG A 234 34.67 17.51 0.34
N LEU A 235 35.51 16.78 -0.41
CA LEU A 235 36.49 17.39 -1.32
C LEU A 235 35.79 18.25 -2.39
N GLU A 236 34.76 17.71 -3.04
CA GLU A 236 33.94 18.44 -4.04
C GLU A 236 33.30 19.69 -3.42
N ASN A 237 32.75 19.60 -2.21
CA ASN A 237 32.16 20.74 -1.53
C ASN A 237 33.20 21.79 -1.08
N THR A 238 34.44 21.40 -0.78
CA THR A 238 35.53 22.34 -0.48
C THR A 238 35.96 23.08 -1.75
N GLU A 239 36.13 22.37 -2.87
CA GLU A 239 36.43 22.98 -4.17
C GLU A 239 35.33 23.97 -4.60
N ASP A 240 34.06 23.60 -4.45
CA ASP A 240 32.92 24.49 -4.71
C ASP A 240 32.92 25.76 -3.84
N ILE A 241 33.35 25.66 -2.57
CA ILE A 241 33.47 26.81 -1.66
C ILE A 241 34.57 27.75 -2.16
N ASP A 242 35.75 27.21 -2.48
CA ASP A 242 36.90 28.00 -2.93
C ASP A 242 36.57 28.74 -4.25
N ASP A 243 35.88 28.07 -5.18
CA ASP A 243 35.44 28.67 -6.44
C ASP A 243 34.45 29.83 -6.22
N VAL A 244 33.48 29.66 -5.32
CA VAL A 244 32.49 30.70 -5.01
C VAL A 244 33.14 31.86 -4.26
N GLU A 245 34.04 31.59 -3.31
CA GLU A 245 34.81 32.63 -2.61
C GLU A 245 35.66 33.46 -3.59
N HIS A 246 36.35 32.80 -4.52
CA HIS A 246 37.12 33.48 -5.55
C HIS A 246 36.24 34.34 -6.48
N GLN A 247 35.02 33.88 -6.83
CA GLN A 247 34.06 34.69 -7.59
C GLN A 247 33.58 35.91 -6.80
N ILE A 248 33.31 35.76 -5.50
CA ILE A 248 32.93 36.87 -4.61
C ILE A 248 34.08 37.88 -4.51
N GLU A 249 35.31 37.43 -4.33
CA GLU A 249 36.50 38.31 -4.30
C GLU A 249 36.69 39.06 -5.62
N LYS A 250 36.54 38.38 -6.76
CA LYS A 250 36.60 38.99 -8.09
C LYS A 250 35.49 40.02 -8.33
N LEU A 251 34.31 39.84 -7.74
CA LEU A 251 33.23 40.82 -7.76
C LEU A 251 33.52 42.00 -6.84
N LYS A 252 34.03 41.74 -5.63
CA LYS A 252 34.40 42.78 -4.66
C LYS A 252 35.59 43.63 -5.13
N SER A 253 36.54 43.06 -5.87
CA SER A 253 37.67 43.81 -6.43
C SER A 253 37.25 44.83 -7.49
N LYS A 254 36.14 44.61 -8.22
CA LYS A 254 35.56 45.62 -9.11
C LYS A 254 35.07 46.88 -8.38
N CYS A 255 34.91 46.81 -7.06
CA CYS A 255 34.44 47.91 -6.20
C CYS A 255 35.58 48.67 -5.54
N GLN A 256 36.83 48.23 -5.73
CA GLN A 256 37.99 48.77 -5.02
C GLN A 256 38.26 50.24 -5.37
N ASP A 257 37.76 50.70 -6.53
CA ASP A 257 37.79 52.10 -6.99
C ASP A 257 36.76 53.02 -6.31
N GLY A 258 36.01 52.54 -5.31
CA GLY A 258 35.00 53.32 -4.57
C GLY A 258 33.67 53.53 -5.30
N ARG A 259 33.49 52.93 -6.48
CA ARG A 259 32.24 52.98 -7.25
C ARG A 259 31.23 51.96 -6.71
N PRO A 260 29.94 52.33 -6.58
CA PRO A 260 28.91 51.37 -6.16
C PRO A 260 28.74 50.26 -7.21
N LEU A 261 28.48 49.04 -6.73
CA LEU A 261 28.14 47.89 -7.58
C LEU A 261 26.93 48.20 -8.47
N SER A 262 27.01 47.76 -9.72
CA SER A 262 25.83 47.69 -10.58
C SER A 262 24.73 46.85 -9.91
N SER A 263 23.47 47.19 -10.13
CA SER A 263 22.32 46.46 -9.57
C SER A 263 22.37 44.96 -9.88
N ARG A 264 22.84 44.59 -11.09
CA ARG A 264 23.06 43.20 -11.50
C ARG A 264 24.18 42.53 -10.70
N ASP A 265 25.32 43.20 -10.53
CA ASP A 265 26.45 42.63 -9.78
C ASP A 265 26.12 42.49 -8.29
N ARG A 266 25.27 43.38 -7.75
CA ARG A 266 24.77 43.29 -6.38
C ARG A 266 23.86 42.07 -6.18
N HIS A 267 22.95 41.80 -7.12
CA HIS A 267 22.12 40.59 -7.09
C HIS A 267 22.99 39.33 -7.22
N ASN A 268 23.94 39.31 -8.16
CA ASN A 268 24.86 38.18 -8.31
C ASN A 268 25.67 37.92 -7.03
N LEU A 269 26.13 38.98 -6.36
CA LEU A 269 26.85 38.86 -5.08
C LEU A 269 25.96 38.26 -3.99
N GLN A 270 24.70 38.69 -3.88
CA GLN A 270 23.74 38.11 -2.93
C GLN A 270 23.45 36.63 -3.23
N GLU A 271 23.30 36.27 -4.50
CA GLU A 271 23.11 34.87 -4.92
C GLU A 271 24.33 34.03 -4.57
N LEU A 272 25.55 34.50 -4.84
CA LEU A 272 26.78 33.81 -4.47
C LEU A 272 26.95 33.69 -2.94
N GLU A 273 26.63 34.73 -2.18
CA GLU A 273 26.66 34.68 -0.71
C GLU A 273 25.64 33.66 -0.16
N SER A 274 24.43 33.59 -0.73
CA SER A 274 23.45 32.56 -0.35
C SER A 274 23.93 31.15 -0.71
N LYS A 275 24.54 30.97 -1.89
CA LYS A 275 25.11 29.70 -2.33
C LYS A 275 26.25 29.26 -1.39
N LEU A 276 27.11 30.19 -0.99
CA LEU A 276 28.19 29.96 -0.04
C LEU A 276 27.68 29.55 1.34
N GLN A 277 26.60 30.18 1.83
CA GLN A 277 25.95 29.76 3.07
C GLN A 277 25.47 28.30 2.97
N VAL A 278 24.79 27.94 1.87
CA VAL A 278 24.31 26.56 1.63
C VAL A 278 25.49 25.57 1.56
N LEU A 279 26.57 25.90 0.85
CA LEU A 279 27.77 25.05 0.75
C LEU A 279 28.45 24.87 2.11
N ARG A 280 28.54 25.92 2.94
CA ARG A 280 29.06 25.82 4.31
C ARG A 280 28.16 24.98 5.21
N ARG A 281 26.83 25.10 5.09
CA ARG A 281 25.89 24.20 5.80
C ARG A 281 26.11 22.75 5.38
N ARG A 282 26.21 22.48 4.09
CA ARG A 282 26.51 21.15 3.55
C ARG A 282 27.83 20.60 4.07
N GLY A 283 28.88 21.44 4.14
CA GLY A 283 30.18 21.09 4.71
C GLY A 283 30.09 20.63 6.17
N ARG A 284 29.35 21.35 7.02
CA ARG A 284 29.13 20.97 8.44
C ARG A 284 28.46 19.59 8.55
N HIS A 285 27.44 19.33 7.74
CA HIS A 285 26.79 18.01 7.72
C HIS A 285 27.70 16.89 7.22
N LEU A 286 28.56 17.15 6.23
CA LEU A 286 29.56 16.18 5.75
C LEU A 286 30.55 15.81 6.86
N GLU A 287 31.01 16.80 7.64
CA GLU A 287 31.91 16.57 8.77
C GLU A 287 31.25 15.75 9.89
N ILE A 288 29.99 16.04 10.22
CA ILE A 288 29.21 15.25 11.18
C ILE A 288 29.04 13.81 10.67
N ALA A 289 28.72 13.62 9.39
CA ALA A 289 28.56 12.30 8.78
C ALA A 289 29.88 11.50 8.75
N GLU A 290 31.02 12.16 8.57
CA GLU A 290 32.35 11.54 8.61
C GLU A 290 32.69 11.04 10.01
N ARG A 291 32.39 11.83 11.05
CA ARG A 291 32.66 11.47 12.45
C ARG A 291 31.72 10.39 13.00
N ASN A 292 30.57 10.19 12.36
CA ASN A 292 29.53 9.33 12.90
C ASN A 292 29.86 7.83 12.74
N CYS A 293 29.98 7.09 13.84
CA CYS A 293 30.33 5.66 13.83
C CYS A 293 29.35 4.81 12.98
N CYS A 294 28.09 5.24 12.87
CA CYS A 294 27.07 4.59 12.05
C CYS A 294 27.41 4.55 10.54
N THR A 295 28.19 5.49 10.01
CA THR A 295 28.60 5.45 8.59
C THR A 295 29.67 4.38 8.36
N LYS A 296 30.57 4.18 9.32
CA LYS A 296 31.59 3.12 9.31
C LYS A 296 30.97 1.72 9.41
N VAL A 297 30.03 1.53 10.33
CA VAL A 297 29.22 0.29 10.42
C VAL A 297 28.37 0.11 9.15
N GLY A 298 27.82 1.20 8.61
CA GLY A 298 27.06 1.19 7.36
C GLY A 298 27.86 0.76 6.14
N SER A 299 29.18 1.01 6.14
CA SER A 299 30.14 0.54 5.13
C SER A 299 30.47 -0.94 5.31
N ALA A 300 30.62 -1.43 6.55
CA ALA A 300 30.82 -2.86 6.82
C ALA A 300 29.60 -3.72 6.43
N LEU A 301 28.38 -3.18 6.57
CA LEU A 301 27.12 -3.84 6.14
C LEU A 301 26.83 -3.70 4.63
N ARG A 302 27.76 -3.14 3.85
CA ARG A 302 27.61 -2.96 2.39
C ARG A 302 27.33 -4.26 1.61
N PRO A 303 28.06 -5.37 1.80
CA PRO A 303 27.78 -6.61 1.09
C PRO A 303 26.37 -7.13 1.39
N ILE A 304 25.91 -7.02 2.64
CA ILE A 304 24.55 -7.41 3.05
C ILE A 304 23.50 -6.54 2.36
N LYS A 305 23.71 -5.22 2.25
CA LYS A 305 22.81 -4.31 1.53
C LYS A 305 22.71 -4.64 0.04
N ILE A 306 23.83 -5.00 -0.60
CA ILE A 306 23.85 -5.40 -2.01
C ILE A 306 23.10 -6.72 -2.20
N LEU A 307 23.36 -7.73 -1.35
CA LEU A 307 22.65 -9.01 -1.38
C LEU A 307 21.13 -8.81 -1.24
N LEU A 308 20.72 -8.01 -0.26
CA LEU A 308 19.31 -7.70 -0.02
C LEU A 308 18.69 -6.92 -1.19
N GLY A 309 19.46 -6.04 -1.85
CA GLY A 309 19.05 -5.40 -3.09
C GLY A 309 18.82 -6.39 -4.24
N ILE A 310 19.72 -7.37 -4.43
CA ILE A 310 19.58 -8.43 -5.44
C ILE A 310 18.33 -9.27 -5.18
N VAL A 311 18.12 -9.71 -3.93
CA VAL A 311 16.93 -10.48 -3.53
C VAL A 311 15.66 -9.69 -3.86
N PHE A 312 15.61 -8.39 -3.56
CA PHE A 312 14.43 -7.57 -3.88
C PHE A 312 14.18 -7.38 -5.38
N ILE A 313 15.22 -7.36 -6.23
CA ILE A 313 15.03 -7.38 -7.69
C ILE A 313 14.44 -8.72 -8.13
N LEU A 314 14.96 -9.83 -7.61
CA LEU A 314 14.45 -11.16 -7.97
C LEU A 314 12.97 -11.32 -7.59
N VAL A 315 12.59 -10.86 -6.39
CA VAL A 315 11.19 -10.83 -5.96
C VAL A 315 10.34 -9.91 -6.85
N ALA A 316 10.86 -8.74 -7.24
CA ALA A 316 10.16 -7.84 -8.15
C ALA A 316 9.89 -8.51 -9.50
N LEU A 317 10.91 -9.17 -10.07
CA LEU A 317 10.79 -9.88 -11.34
C LEU A 317 9.81 -11.06 -11.24
N LEU A 318 9.82 -11.79 -10.13
CA LEU A 318 8.85 -12.87 -9.87
C LEU A 318 7.41 -12.33 -9.94
N PHE A 319 7.11 -11.20 -9.30
CA PHE A 319 5.77 -10.60 -9.35
C PHE A 319 5.40 -10.10 -10.75
N ILE A 320 6.33 -9.50 -11.48
CA ILE A 320 6.07 -9.05 -12.85
C ILE A 320 5.78 -10.23 -13.78
N ILE A 321 6.55 -11.32 -13.67
CA ILE A 321 6.32 -12.54 -14.45
C ILE A 321 4.98 -13.18 -14.06
N ALA A 322 4.69 -13.30 -12.77
CA ALA A 322 3.42 -13.85 -12.29
C ALA A 322 2.22 -13.03 -12.77
N LEU A 323 2.26 -11.69 -12.64
CA LEU A 323 1.21 -10.81 -13.15
C LEU A 323 1.09 -10.91 -14.67
N PHE A 324 2.20 -10.96 -15.41
CA PHE A 324 2.18 -11.08 -16.86
C PHE A 324 1.50 -12.38 -17.29
N ILE A 325 1.87 -13.52 -16.70
CA ILE A 325 1.25 -14.82 -16.98
C ILE A 325 -0.24 -14.80 -16.64
N SER A 326 -0.63 -14.32 -15.45
CA SER A 326 -2.04 -14.22 -15.06
C SER A 326 -2.86 -13.35 -16.01
N ASN A 327 -2.35 -12.19 -16.43
CA ASN A 327 -3.08 -11.30 -17.33
C ASN A 327 -3.11 -11.83 -18.77
N LEU A 328 -2.10 -12.57 -19.20
CA LEU A 328 -2.10 -13.28 -20.47
C LEU A 328 -3.16 -14.40 -20.46
N ASP A 329 -3.25 -15.16 -19.36
CA ASP A 329 -4.27 -16.20 -19.20
C ASP A 329 -5.70 -15.60 -19.26
N LYS A 330 -5.92 -14.49 -18.55
CA LYS A 330 -7.17 -13.69 -18.65
C LYS A 330 -7.47 -13.24 -20.08
N ALA A 331 -6.45 -12.80 -20.82
CA ALA A 331 -6.64 -12.31 -22.19
C ALA A 331 -7.07 -13.43 -23.16
N LEU A 332 -6.58 -14.65 -22.95
CA LEU A 332 -6.79 -15.77 -23.86
C LEU A 332 -8.02 -16.60 -23.52
N HIS A 333 -8.36 -16.75 -22.22
CA HIS A 333 -9.34 -17.74 -21.76
C HIS A 333 -10.51 -17.17 -20.96
N SER A 334 -10.61 -15.85 -20.76
CA SER A 334 -11.76 -15.26 -20.05
C SER A 334 -12.99 -15.11 -20.95
N ALA A 335 -14.16 -14.93 -20.33
CA ALA A 335 -15.41 -14.58 -21.02
C ALA A 335 -15.46 -13.14 -21.56
N GLY A 336 -14.32 -12.43 -21.61
CA GLY A 336 -14.16 -11.12 -22.22
C GLY A 336 -14.47 -9.92 -21.29
N ILE A 337 -14.66 -8.76 -21.91
CA ILE A 337 -14.80 -7.46 -21.22
C ILE A 337 -16.11 -7.37 -20.43
N SER A 338 -17.22 -7.90 -20.97
CA SER A 338 -18.56 -7.80 -20.36
C SER A 338 -18.74 -8.61 -19.08
N SER A 339 -17.82 -9.52 -18.78
CA SER A 339 -17.81 -10.34 -17.56
C SER A 339 -16.71 -9.95 -16.57
N GLY A 340 -15.92 -8.90 -16.85
CA GLY A 340 -14.85 -8.45 -15.97
C GLY A 340 -13.57 -9.30 -16.02
N PHE A 341 -13.34 -10.03 -17.12
CA PHE A 341 -12.18 -10.92 -17.27
C PHE A 341 -12.08 -12.01 -16.18
N ILE A 342 -13.22 -12.52 -15.72
CA ILE A 342 -13.25 -13.67 -14.80
C ILE A 342 -12.75 -14.92 -15.54
N ILE A 343 -11.83 -15.66 -14.91
CA ILE A 343 -11.27 -16.90 -15.44
C ILE A 343 -12.05 -18.07 -14.85
N PHE A 344 -12.58 -18.95 -15.70
CA PHE A 344 -13.30 -20.14 -15.26
C PHE A 344 -12.38 -21.35 -14.99
N GLY A 345 -11.16 -21.35 -15.55
CA GLY A 345 -10.11 -22.32 -15.25
C GLY A 345 -8.73 -21.82 -15.67
N THR A 346 -7.71 -22.11 -14.87
CA THR A 346 -6.32 -21.72 -15.15
C THR A 346 -5.63 -22.75 -16.02
N ASN A 347 -5.19 -22.38 -17.22
CA ASN A 347 -4.41 -23.27 -18.10
C ASN A 347 -2.91 -22.96 -18.05
N LEU A 348 -2.53 -21.73 -17.69
CA LEU A 348 -1.13 -21.33 -17.59
C LEU A 348 -0.64 -21.41 -16.13
N THR A 349 0.43 -22.16 -15.89
CA THR A 349 1.00 -22.32 -14.56
C THR A 349 1.66 -21.03 -14.09
N ASN A 350 1.08 -20.39 -13.08
CA ASN A 350 1.66 -19.22 -12.43
C ASN A 350 2.60 -19.66 -11.29
N PRO A 351 3.90 -19.24 -11.31
CA PRO A 351 4.88 -19.71 -10.35
C PRO A 351 4.57 -19.33 -8.89
N LEU A 352 3.97 -18.16 -8.66
CA LEU A 352 3.62 -17.72 -7.31
C LEU A 352 2.40 -18.48 -6.79
N ASN A 353 1.44 -18.77 -7.67
CA ASN A 353 0.26 -19.56 -7.32
C ASN A 353 0.64 -20.98 -6.88
N GLU A 354 1.48 -21.66 -7.66
CA GLU A 354 1.99 -23.00 -7.30
C GLU A 354 2.78 -22.98 -6.00
N LEU A 355 3.62 -21.97 -5.79
CA LEU A 355 4.39 -21.81 -4.56
C LEU A 355 3.48 -21.69 -3.33
N LEU A 356 2.43 -20.87 -3.41
CA LEU A 356 1.48 -20.67 -2.31
C LEU A 356 0.68 -21.95 -2.02
N LEU A 357 0.19 -22.65 -3.06
CA LEU A 357 -0.50 -23.93 -2.91
C LEU A 357 0.41 -25.03 -2.33
N ALA A 358 1.69 -25.05 -2.69
CA ALA A 358 2.65 -26.04 -2.17
C ALA A 358 3.03 -25.80 -0.70
N LEU A 359 3.00 -24.55 -0.23
CA LEU A 359 3.32 -24.19 1.15
C LEU A 359 2.12 -24.33 2.10
N GLN A 360 0.91 -24.26 1.57
CA GLN A 360 -0.33 -24.29 2.35
C GLN A 360 -0.53 -25.53 3.24
N PRO A 361 -0.14 -26.77 2.86
CA PRO A 361 -0.25 -27.93 3.74
C PRO A 361 0.59 -27.84 5.02
N VAL A 362 1.64 -27.00 5.03
CA VAL A 362 2.53 -26.79 6.17
C VAL A 362 2.17 -25.47 6.85
N PHE A 363 1.11 -25.48 7.65
CA PHE A 363 0.69 -24.32 8.40
C PHE A 363 1.77 -23.87 9.41
N PRO A 364 2.14 -22.57 9.52
CA PRO A 364 1.53 -21.37 8.89
C PRO A 364 2.39 -20.73 7.76
N LEU A 365 3.08 -21.51 6.93
CA LEU A 365 4.04 -20.97 5.98
C LEU A 365 3.43 -20.05 4.91
N ASP A 366 2.26 -20.39 4.39
CA ASP A 366 1.53 -19.59 3.40
C ASP A 366 1.06 -18.24 3.99
N TYR A 367 0.58 -18.25 5.23
CA TYR A 367 0.25 -17.04 6.00
C TYR A 367 1.45 -16.10 6.11
N ILE A 368 2.62 -16.64 6.50
CA ILE A 368 3.86 -15.86 6.61
C ILE A 368 4.24 -15.30 5.24
N LEU A 369 4.10 -16.09 4.17
CA LEU A 369 4.44 -15.66 2.82
C LEU A 369 3.55 -14.51 2.35
N ILE A 370 2.22 -14.58 2.50
CA ILE A 370 1.32 -13.45 2.15
C ILE A 370 1.67 -12.21 2.97
N THR A 371 1.97 -12.38 4.26
CA THR A 371 2.36 -11.25 5.12
C THR A 371 3.65 -10.61 4.61
N VAL A 372 4.64 -11.41 4.22
CA VAL A 372 5.91 -10.92 3.62
C VAL A 372 5.66 -10.22 2.29
N ILE A 373 4.80 -10.75 1.43
CA ILE A 373 4.40 -10.12 0.15
C ILE A 373 3.74 -8.76 0.41
N THR A 374 2.78 -8.71 1.36
CA THR A 374 2.09 -7.47 1.74
C THR A 374 3.09 -6.43 2.28
N MET A 375 3.98 -6.83 3.18
CA MET A 375 5.00 -5.94 3.71
C MET A 375 5.99 -5.47 2.64
N TYR A 376 6.33 -6.33 1.67
CA TYR A 376 7.14 -5.92 0.52
C TYR A 376 6.47 -4.81 -0.30
N PHE A 377 5.18 -4.94 -0.61
CA PHE A 377 4.43 -3.88 -1.30
C PHE A 377 4.38 -2.59 -0.48
N VAL A 378 4.21 -2.68 0.82
CA VAL A 378 4.24 -1.53 1.73
C VAL A 378 5.62 -0.85 1.72
N PHE A 379 6.71 -1.60 1.88
CA PHE A 379 8.07 -1.04 1.89
C PHE A 379 8.48 -0.42 0.56
N THR A 380 8.15 -1.07 -0.55
CA THR A 380 8.44 -0.54 -1.89
C THR A 380 7.64 0.72 -2.16
N SER A 381 6.36 0.76 -1.80
CA SER A 381 5.53 1.96 -1.88
C SER A 381 6.12 3.12 -1.07
N MET A 382 6.56 2.85 0.16
CA MET A 382 7.24 3.86 0.99
C MET A 382 8.52 4.38 0.33
N ALA A 383 9.32 3.49 -0.27
CA ALA A 383 10.51 3.88 -1.00
C ALA A 383 10.18 4.74 -2.24
N GLY A 384 9.08 4.44 -2.93
CA GLY A 384 8.53 5.24 -4.02
C GLY A 384 8.11 6.64 -3.57
N ILE A 385 7.22 6.73 -2.58
CA ILE A 385 6.72 8.01 -2.03
C ILE A 385 7.87 8.87 -1.50
N ARG A 386 8.87 8.28 -0.83
CA ARG A 386 10.04 9.03 -0.33
C ARG A 386 10.89 9.61 -1.46
N ASN A 387 11.09 8.85 -2.53
CA ASN A 387 11.96 9.28 -3.63
C ASN A 387 11.27 10.26 -4.59
N MET A 388 9.96 10.11 -4.79
CA MET A 388 9.19 10.96 -5.69
C MET A 388 8.58 12.17 -4.98
N GLY A 389 8.22 12.04 -3.69
CA GLY A 389 7.35 12.98 -2.96
C GLY A 389 5.87 12.66 -3.20
N ILE A 390 4.97 13.32 -2.47
CA ILE A 390 3.53 13.24 -2.71
C ILE A 390 3.17 14.28 -3.78
N TRP A 391 2.72 13.79 -4.94
CA TRP A 391 2.29 14.63 -6.07
C TRP A 391 0.77 14.73 -6.08
N PHE A 392 0.28 15.93 -6.34
CA PHE A 392 -1.11 16.17 -6.70
C PHE A 392 -1.12 16.79 -8.10
N PHE A 393 -1.58 16.02 -9.08
CA PHE A 393 -1.45 16.33 -10.50
C PHE A 393 0.02 16.59 -10.91
N TRP A 394 0.42 17.85 -11.04
CA TRP A 394 1.74 18.27 -11.54
C TRP A 394 2.55 19.03 -10.49
N ILE A 395 2.00 19.21 -9.29
CA ILE A 395 2.63 19.95 -8.20
C ILE A 395 3.03 18.98 -7.10
N ARG A 396 4.28 19.10 -6.63
CA ARG A 396 4.77 18.35 -5.46
C ARG A 396 4.24 19.01 -4.20
N LEU A 397 3.23 18.42 -3.59
CA LEU A 397 2.54 18.96 -2.41
C LEU A 397 3.39 18.79 -1.14
N TYR A 398 3.88 17.57 -0.91
CA TYR A 398 4.69 17.27 0.28
C TYR A 398 5.92 16.45 -0.07
N LYS A 399 7.03 16.78 0.60
CA LYS A 399 8.25 15.97 0.58
C LYS A 399 8.39 15.23 1.91
N ILE A 400 8.35 13.91 1.86
CA ILE A 400 8.44 13.07 3.06
C ILE A 400 9.90 12.93 3.48
N ARG A 401 10.21 13.45 4.68
CA ARG A 401 11.56 13.40 5.27
C ARG A 401 11.51 12.66 6.62
N PRO A 402 12.43 11.72 6.89
CA PRO A 402 12.52 11.09 8.20
C PRO A 402 12.70 12.15 9.29
N LYS A 403 11.97 12.02 10.41
CA LYS A 403 12.00 12.94 11.57
C LYS A 403 11.68 14.43 11.33
N ARG A 404 11.23 14.80 10.12
CA ARG A 404 10.90 16.19 9.73
C ARG A 404 9.58 16.28 8.95
N THR A 405 8.75 15.23 8.98
CA THR A 405 7.44 15.26 8.29
C THR A 405 6.39 15.90 9.19
N ARG A 406 5.72 16.95 8.68
CA ARG A 406 4.61 17.63 9.36
C ARG A 406 3.42 16.69 9.61
N PRO A 407 2.60 16.92 10.66
CA PRO A 407 1.41 16.12 10.96
C PRO A 407 0.46 15.92 9.78
N GLN A 408 0.17 16.98 9.02
CA GLN A 408 -0.67 16.95 7.83
C GLN A 408 -0.12 16.02 6.74
N ALA A 409 1.16 16.16 6.40
CA ALA A 409 1.84 15.32 5.43
C ALA A 409 1.91 13.85 5.88
N LEU A 410 2.02 13.61 7.19
CA LEU A 410 1.99 12.28 7.80
C LEU A 410 0.61 11.61 7.67
N LEU A 411 -0.48 12.37 7.84
CA LEU A 411 -1.85 11.90 7.63
C LEU A 411 -2.10 11.55 6.16
N PHE A 412 -1.65 12.39 5.22
CA PHE A 412 -1.72 12.09 3.79
C PHE A 412 -0.92 10.85 3.41
N LEU A 413 0.31 10.72 3.93
CA LEU A 413 1.13 9.52 3.74
C LEU A 413 0.42 8.27 4.23
N CYS A 414 -0.20 8.32 5.41
CA CYS A 414 -0.95 7.20 5.97
C CYS A 414 -2.19 6.87 5.13
N MET A 415 -2.94 7.87 4.67
CA MET A 415 -4.09 7.67 3.78
C MET A 415 -3.67 6.99 2.47
N ILE A 416 -2.59 7.44 1.83
CA ILE A 416 -2.07 6.82 0.60
C ILE A 416 -1.65 5.36 0.87
N LEU A 417 -0.93 5.10 1.96
CA LEU A 417 -0.52 3.74 2.33
C LEU A 417 -1.71 2.84 2.63
N LEU A 418 -2.75 3.34 3.29
CA LEU A 418 -4.00 2.61 3.52
C LEU A 418 -4.65 2.20 2.20
N LEU A 419 -4.77 3.12 1.23
CA LEU A 419 -5.34 2.84 -0.09
C LEU A 419 -4.48 1.83 -0.88
N ILE A 420 -3.16 1.93 -0.77
CA ILE A 420 -2.22 0.97 -1.35
C ILE A 420 -2.40 -0.42 -0.76
N VAL A 421 -2.50 -0.55 0.57
CA VAL A 421 -2.71 -1.85 1.24
C VAL A 421 -4.05 -2.45 0.82
N LEU A 422 -5.10 -1.62 0.75
CA LEU A 422 -6.42 -2.06 0.31
C LEU A 422 -6.38 -2.60 -1.13
N HIS A 423 -5.72 -1.90 -2.06
CA HIS A 423 -5.54 -2.40 -3.43
C HIS A 423 -4.60 -3.62 -3.49
N THR A 424 -3.62 -3.72 -2.59
CA THR A 424 -2.72 -4.88 -2.51
C THR A 424 -3.50 -6.16 -2.25
N SER A 425 -4.56 -6.13 -1.44
CA SER A 425 -5.45 -7.29 -1.24
C SER A 425 -6.08 -7.77 -2.55
N TYR A 426 -6.49 -6.85 -3.43
CA TYR A 426 -6.93 -7.19 -4.79
C TYR A 426 -5.78 -7.70 -5.68
N MET A 427 -4.62 -7.06 -5.61
CA MET A 427 -3.47 -7.43 -6.43
C MET A 427 -2.96 -8.85 -6.10
N ILE A 428 -3.07 -9.31 -4.85
CA ILE A 428 -2.74 -10.69 -4.44
C ILE A 428 -3.62 -11.70 -5.20
N TYR A 429 -4.91 -11.40 -5.44
CA TYR A 429 -5.74 -12.25 -6.31
C TYR A 429 -5.23 -12.27 -7.76
N SER A 430 -4.83 -11.12 -8.31
CA SER A 430 -4.25 -11.10 -9.67
C SER A 430 -2.92 -11.87 -9.75
N LEU A 431 -2.17 -11.91 -8.65
CA LEU A 431 -0.90 -12.62 -8.52
C LEU A 431 -1.07 -14.14 -8.36
N ALA A 432 -2.12 -14.61 -7.67
CA ALA A 432 -2.37 -16.02 -7.41
C ALA A 432 -3.89 -16.31 -7.30
N PRO A 433 -4.61 -16.30 -8.43
CA PRO A 433 -6.08 -16.30 -8.43
C PRO A 433 -6.67 -17.57 -7.83
N GLN A 434 -6.09 -18.73 -8.17
CA GLN A 434 -6.57 -20.04 -7.70
C GLN A 434 -6.38 -20.20 -6.18
N TYR A 435 -5.20 -19.84 -5.68
CA TYR A 435 -4.91 -19.86 -4.24
C TYR A 435 -5.84 -18.91 -3.46
N VAL A 436 -6.10 -17.71 -3.94
CA VAL A 436 -6.96 -16.75 -3.23
C VAL A 436 -8.44 -17.12 -3.29
N MET A 437 -8.90 -17.69 -4.40
CA MET A 437 -10.32 -18.00 -4.59
C MET A 437 -10.75 -19.25 -3.82
N TYR A 438 -9.95 -20.33 -3.91
CA TYR A 438 -10.30 -21.63 -3.33
C TYR A 438 -9.25 -22.20 -2.36
N GLY A 439 -8.04 -21.63 -2.29
CA GLY A 439 -6.93 -22.23 -1.56
C GLY A 439 -6.60 -23.63 -2.07
N SER A 440 -6.28 -24.56 -1.16
CA SER A 440 -5.88 -25.94 -1.49
C SER A 440 -7.07 -26.90 -1.64
N GLN A 441 -8.30 -26.39 -1.80
CA GLN A 441 -9.49 -27.22 -1.88
C GLN A 441 -9.50 -28.11 -3.12
N LYS A 442 -10.03 -29.32 -2.93
CA LYS A 442 -10.28 -30.30 -3.98
C LYS A 442 -11.72 -30.79 -3.92
N TYR A 443 -12.24 -31.25 -5.05
CA TYR A 443 -13.56 -31.87 -5.15
C TYR A 443 -13.46 -33.22 -5.86
N LEU A 444 -14.51 -34.02 -5.72
CA LEU A 444 -14.58 -35.39 -6.21
C LEU A 444 -15.36 -35.42 -7.51
N ILE A 445 -14.73 -35.97 -8.55
CA ILE A 445 -15.40 -36.23 -9.82
C ILE A 445 -15.76 -37.71 -9.87
N PRO A 446 -17.06 -38.05 -9.95
CA PRO A 446 -17.48 -39.44 -10.09
C PRO A 446 -16.99 -39.97 -11.44
N SER A 447 -16.07 -40.93 -11.39
CA SER A 447 -15.51 -41.54 -12.60
C SER A 447 -16.50 -42.59 -13.11
N GLY A 448 -17.17 -42.29 -14.24
CA GLY A 448 -18.16 -43.19 -14.83
C GLY A 448 -17.63 -44.62 -14.98
N ASN A 449 -18.30 -45.57 -14.32
CA ASN A 449 -18.02 -47.02 -14.25
C ASN A 449 -16.86 -47.53 -13.36
N THR A 450 -16.18 -46.70 -12.58
CA THR A 450 -15.19 -47.18 -11.59
C THR A 450 -15.47 -46.58 -10.21
N THR A 451 -15.47 -47.40 -9.16
CA THR A 451 -15.64 -47.01 -7.74
C THR A 451 -14.48 -46.16 -7.17
N THR A 452 -13.64 -45.60 -8.03
CA THR A 452 -12.52 -44.74 -7.66
C THR A 452 -12.84 -43.32 -8.07
N ASP A 453 -13.25 -42.52 -7.10
CA ASP A 453 -13.42 -41.08 -7.29
C ASP A 453 -12.06 -40.43 -7.58
N THR A 454 -12.01 -39.61 -8.62
CA THR A 454 -10.81 -38.84 -8.96
C THR A 454 -10.91 -37.46 -8.30
N THR A 455 -9.83 -37.02 -7.66
CA THR A 455 -9.79 -35.71 -7.01
C THR A 455 -9.26 -34.66 -7.98
N ARG A 456 -9.97 -33.54 -8.12
CA ARG A 456 -9.56 -32.37 -8.89
C ARG A 456 -9.51 -31.14 -8.00
N THR A 457 -8.60 -30.22 -8.26
CA THR A 457 -8.56 -28.91 -7.58
C THR A 457 -9.79 -28.09 -7.93
N CYS A 458 -10.40 -27.44 -6.94
CA CYS A 458 -11.58 -26.59 -7.15
C CYS A 458 -11.31 -25.51 -8.20
N ASP A 459 -12.03 -25.53 -9.30
CA ASP A 459 -12.05 -24.51 -10.34
C ASP A 459 -13.46 -23.92 -10.47
N ALA A 460 -13.66 -22.93 -11.35
CA ALA A 460 -15.00 -22.35 -11.51
C ALA A 460 -15.99 -23.30 -12.18
N ASP A 461 -15.50 -24.38 -12.80
CA ASP A 461 -16.31 -25.47 -13.35
C ASP A 461 -16.79 -26.44 -12.26
N ALA A 462 -16.31 -26.31 -11.02
CA ALA A 462 -16.70 -27.17 -9.92
C ALA A 462 -18.16 -26.92 -9.49
N PRO A 463 -18.91 -27.97 -9.10
CA PRO A 463 -20.28 -27.81 -8.62
C PRO A 463 -20.33 -26.97 -7.33
N GLU A 464 -21.33 -26.08 -7.23
CA GLU A 464 -21.48 -25.07 -6.17
C GLU A 464 -21.45 -25.67 -4.76
N ASP A 465 -22.03 -26.85 -4.58
CA ASP A 465 -22.09 -27.51 -3.27
C ASP A 465 -20.76 -28.11 -2.80
N GLN A 466 -19.81 -28.29 -3.73
CA GLN A 466 -18.54 -28.95 -3.45
C GLN A 466 -17.36 -27.98 -3.27
N CYS A 467 -17.41 -26.74 -3.74
CA CYS A 467 -16.28 -25.81 -3.58
C CYS A 467 -16.75 -24.47 -3.03
N THR A 468 -16.23 -24.09 -1.87
CA THR A 468 -16.57 -22.80 -1.24
C THR A 468 -15.55 -21.74 -1.64
N MET A 469 -16.03 -20.57 -2.08
CA MET A 469 -15.16 -19.43 -2.39
C MET A 469 -14.86 -18.61 -1.14
N THR A 470 -13.71 -17.93 -1.12
CA THR A 470 -13.37 -16.97 -0.05
C THR A 470 -14.31 -15.77 -0.03
N ARG A 471 -14.60 -15.25 1.17
CA ARG A 471 -15.49 -14.07 1.32
C ARG A 471 -14.86 -12.81 0.72
N THR A 472 -13.53 -12.70 0.77
CA THR A 472 -12.80 -11.58 0.17
C THR A 472 -13.00 -11.48 -1.33
N TYR A 473 -12.96 -12.62 -2.03
CA TYR A 473 -13.17 -12.66 -3.47
C TYR A 473 -14.57 -12.14 -3.83
N LEU A 474 -15.60 -12.62 -3.13
CA LEU A 474 -16.98 -12.17 -3.32
C LEU A 474 -17.17 -10.68 -3.07
N PHE A 475 -16.44 -10.09 -2.12
CA PHE A 475 -16.49 -8.66 -1.84
C PHE A 475 -15.84 -7.81 -2.94
N LEU A 476 -14.60 -8.14 -3.32
CA LEU A 476 -13.79 -7.31 -4.22
C LEU A 476 -14.17 -7.46 -5.71
N HIS A 477 -14.73 -8.61 -6.09
CA HIS A 477 -15.09 -8.92 -7.47
C HIS A 477 -16.59 -8.88 -7.75
N LYS A 478 -17.42 -8.43 -6.79
CA LYS A 478 -18.88 -8.34 -6.95
C LYS A 478 -19.33 -7.57 -8.19
N PHE A 479 -18.56 -6.57 -8.59
CA PHE A 479 -18.86 -5.70 -9.73
C PHE A 479 -17.88 -5.95 -10.88
N TRP A 480 -18.40 -6.42 -12.01
CA TRP A 480 -17.60 -6.80 -13.19
C TRP A 480 -16.80 -5.62 -13.80
N PHE A 481 -17.33 -4.40 -13.74
CA PHE A 481 -16.67 -3.23 -14.33
C PHE A 481 -15.42 -2.79 -13.54
N PHE A 482 -15.41 -2.92 -12.21
CA PHE A 482 -14.20 -2.67 -11.42
C PHE A 482 -13.11 -3.70 -11.78
N SER A 483 -13.46 -4.98 -11.87
CA SER A 483 -12.56 -6.05 -12.31
C SER A 483 -11.93 -5.78 -13.68
N THR A 484 -12.73 -5.23 -14.62
CA THR A 484 -12.24 -4.80 -15.94
C THR A 484 -11.19 -3.70 -15.82
N ILE A 485 -11.44 -2.66 -15.02
CA ILE A 485 -10.50 -1.55 -14.86
C ILE A 485 -9.19 -2.04 -14.23
N TYR A 486 -9.29 -2.90 -13.22
CA TYR A 486 -8.12 -3.48 -12.57
C TYR A 486 -7.27 -4.35 -13.50
N TYR A 487 -7.90 -5.07 -14.43
CA TYR A 487 -7.17 -5.83 -15.45
C TYR A 487 -6.25 -4.91 -16.28
N PHE A 488 -6.78 -3.78 -16.77
CA PHE A 488 -5.95 -2.78 -17.47
C PHE A 488 -4.93 -2.11 -16.55
N GLY A 489 -5.31 -1.89 -15.28
CA GLY A 489 -4.41 -1.41 -14.24
C GLY A 489 -3.17 -2.28 -14.04
N ASN A 490 -3.32 -3.61 -14.10
CA ASN A 490 -2.17 -4.52 -14.01
C ASN A 490 -1.19 -4.35 -15.18
N TRP A 491 -1.69 -4.16 -16.40
CA TRP A 491 -0.83 -3.85 -17.56
C TRP A 491 -0.11 -2.52 -17.39
N ALA A 492 -0.81 -1.49 -16.91
CA ALA A 492 -0.22 -0.19 -16.61
C ALA A 492 0.84 -0.30 -15.51
N PHE A 493 0.62 -1.12 -14.48
CA PHE A 493 1.59 -1.40 -13.43
C PHE A 493 2.88 -2.03 -13.98
N ILE A 494 2.76 -3.04 -14.85
CA ILE A 494 3.92 -3.67 -15.51
C ILE A 494 4.70 -2.63 -16.33
N GLY A 495 4.00 -1.81 -17.12
CA GLY A 495 4.61 -0.74 -17.91
C GLY A 495 5.34 0.29 -17.04
N ALA A 496 4.71 0.75 -15.97
CA ALA A 496 5.29 1.71 -15.03
C ALA A 496 6.53 1.14 -14.32
N PHE A 497 6.52 -0.15 -13.97
CA PHE A 497 7.69 -0.83 -13.40
C PHE A 497 8.86 -0.85 -14.38
N LEU A 498 8.63 -1.21 -15.65
CA LEU A 498 9.68 -1.26 -16.67
C LEU A 498 10.29 0.13 -16.91
N ILE A 499 9.46 1.17 -17.00
CA ILE A 499 9.92 2.56 -17.12
C ILE A 499 10.74 2.95 -15.88
N GLY A 500 10.23 2.64 -14.68
CA GLY A 500 10.91 2.91 -13.41
C GLY A 500 12.26 2.19 -13.30
N LEU A 501 12.38 0.96 -13.83
CA LEU A 501 13.61 0.20 -13.90
C LEU A 501 14.65 0.90 -14.80
N VAL A 502 14.25 1.31 -16.01
CA VAL A 502 15.13 2.03 -16.94
C VAL A 502 15.61 3.35 -16.32
N VAL A 503 14.69 4.17 -15.79
CA VAL A 503 15.02 5.45 -15.15
C VAL A 503 15.95 5.24 -13.96
N SER A 504 15.67 4.26 -13.12
CA SER A 504 16.49 3.96 -11.94
C SER A 504 17.86 3.40 -12.30
N CYS A 505 17.99 2.67 -13.42
CA CYS A 505 19.28 2.23 -13.97
C CYS A 505 20.11 3.41 -14.49
N CYS A 506 19.50 4.40 -15.14
CA CYS A 506 20.18 5.59 -15.63
C CYS A 506 20.54 6.61 -14.53
N LYS A 507 19.81 6.64 -13.42
CA LYS A 507 20.05 7.62 -12.34
C LYS A 507 21.36 7.35 -11.59
N GLY A 508 22.14 8.40 -11.32
CA GLY A 508 23.43 8.31 -10.61
C GLY A 508 23.32 7.90 -9.13
N LYS A 509 24.47 7.74 -8.46
CA LYS A 509 24.52 7.48 -7.02
C LYS A 509 23.98 8.67 -6.23
N LYS A 510 23.25 8.37 -5.15
CA LYS A 510 22.69 9.37 -4.24
C LYS A 510 23.75 9.97 -3.32
N SER A 511 23.54 11.21 -2.89
CA SER A 511 24.42 11.85 -1.90
C SER A 511 24.20 11.27 -0.51
N VAL A 512 25.23 11.32 0.34
CA VAL A 512 25.15 10.83 1.72
C VAL A 512 24.21 11.70 2.57
N ILE A 513 24.05 12.97 2.20
CA ILE A 513 23.28 13.99 2.95
C ILE A 513 21.92 14.24 2.26
N GLU A 514 21.51 13.37 1.33
CA GLU A 514 20.26 13.56 0.60
C GLU A 514 19.05 13.56 1.55
N GLY A 515 18.44 14.74 1.71
CA GLY A 515 17.31 14.99 2.62
C GLY A 515 17.66 15.67 3.95
N GLU A 516 18.93 15.92 4.25
CA GLU A 516 19.38 16.69 5.43
C GLU A 516 19.60 18.18 5.13
N VAL A 517 20.12 18.52 3.94
CA VAL A 517 20.41 19.89 3.51
C VAL A 517 19.85 20.11 2.10
N GLU A 518 18.91 21.05 1.94
CA GLU A 518 18.43 21.54 0.64
C GLU A 518 18.44 23.07 0.58
N ALA A 519 18.45 23.63 -0.64
CA ALA A 519 18.51 25.07 -0.85
C ALA A 519 17.29 25.84 -0.28
N ASP A 520 16.15 25.17 -0.10
CA ASP A 520 14.92 25.74 0.45
C ASP A 520 14.81 25.60 1.99
N ASP A 521 15.77 24.96 2.67
CA ASP A 521 15.73 24.81 4.12
C ASP A 521 16.18 26.12 4.80
N SER A 522 15.30 26.72 5.62
CA SER A 522 15.59 27.95 6.38
C SER A 522 16.49 27.67 7.59
N ASP A 523 17.34 28.64 7.96
CA ASP A 523 18.36 28.52 9.05
C ASP A 523 17.79 28.09 10.41
N ILE A 524 16.48 28.23 10.63
CA ILE A 524 15.82 28.00 11.92
C ILE A 524 15.75 26.50 12.27
N SER A 525 15.90 25.58 11.31
CA SER A 525 15.80 24.13 11.58
C SER A 525 17.04 23.50 12.22
N ASP A 526 18.14 24.25 12.39
CA ASP A 526 19.48 23.70 12.63
C ASP A 526 20.00 23.86 14.07
N ASP A 527 19.23 24.45 14.98
CA ASP A 527 19.59 24.59 16.41
C ASP A 527 19.71 23.24 17.16
N GLU A 528 19.45 22.11 16.51
CA GLU A 528 19.50 20.77 17.12
C GLU A 528 20.92 20.16 17.21
N TYR A 529 21.96 20.79 16.63
CA TYR A 529 23.33 20.25 16.64
C TYR A 529 24.29 20.85 17.68
N VAL A 530 23.80 21.72 18.58
CA VAL A 530 24.62 22.37 19.62
C VAL A 530 24.55 21.63 20.98
N HIS A 531 23.84 20.50 21.08
CA HIS A 531 23.75 19.71 22.32
C HIS A 531 24.09 18.24 22.18
#